data_AF-A0A3B0V985-F1
#
_entry.id   AF-A0A3B0V985-F1
#
_cell.length_a   1.000
_cell.length_b   1.000
_cell.length_c   1.000
_cell.angle_alpha   90.00
_cell.angle_beta   90.00
_cell.angle_gamma   90.00
#
_symmetry.space_group_name_H-M   'P 1'
#
loop_
_entity.id
_entity.type
_entity.pdbx_description
1 polymer ?
#
loop_
_entity_poly.entity_id
_entity_poly.type
_entity_poly.pdbx_seq_one_letter_code
_entity_poly.pdbx_strand_id
1 'polypeptide(L)'
;MKGGHDVPIQKIINRYYRSIAHCLKAVPVVDRAYFYDNSKTDCDPVLLFKTVEGEVAKVYNKLTPWATNIAGQIPGNDKDIPC
;
A
#
# COMPACT_ATOMS: atom_id res chain seq x y z
N MET A 1 28.74 7.15 -13.97
CA MET A 1 27.40 6.57 -14.16
C MET A 1 26.46 7.70 -14.58
N LYS A 2 25.95 7.72 -15.82
CA LYS A 2 24.85 8.61 -16.22
C LYS A 2 23.56 7.79 -16.23
N GLY A 3 23.05 7.50 -15.04
CA GLY A 3 21.81 6.76 -14.85
C GLY A 3 20.72 7.71 -14.40
N GLY A 4 19.86 8.13 -15.33
CA GLY A 4 18.76 9.04 -15.05
C GLY A 4 18.42 9.84 -16.29
N HIS A 5 17.38 9.43 -17.00
CA HIS A 5 16.69 10.32 -17.94
C HIS A 5 15.63 11.09 -17.14
N ASP A 6 15.36 12.34 -17.53
CA ASP A 6 14.24 13.06 -16.94
C ASP A 6 12.95 12.25 -17.14
N VAL A 7 12.27 11.97 -16.04
CA VAL A 7 10.98 11.29 -16.07
C VAL A 7 9.93 12.39 -16.03
N PRO A 8 9.06 12.49 -17.06
CA PRO A 8 7.98 13.46 -17.03
C PRO A 8 7.15 13.31 -15.74
N ILE A 9 6.83 14.41 -15.07
CA ILE A 9 6.09 14.40 -13.80
C ILE A 9 4.81 13.56 -13.89
N GLN A 10 4.10 13.64 -15.01
CA GLN A 10 2.89 12.85 -15.27
C GLN A 10 3.15 11.33 -15.27
N LYS A 11 4.31 10.88 -15.73
CA LYS A 11 4.69 9.46 -15.69
C LYS A 11 4.91 8.98 -14.25
N ILE A 12 5.39 9.85 -13.36
CA ILE A 12 5.56 9.58 -11.93
C ILE A 12 4.18 9.47 -11.26
N ILE A 13 3.33 10.48 -11.44
CA ILE A 13 1.96 10.50 -10.88
C ILE A 13 1.16 9.28 -11.34
N ASN A 14 1.19 8.96 -12.63
CA ASN A 14 0.47 7.81 -13.17
C ASN A 14 0.97 6.46 -12.63
N ARG A 15 2.25 6.34 -12.26
CA ARG A 15 2.79 5.12 -11.64
C ARG A 15 2.22 4.91 -10.23
N TYR A 16 2.03 5.98 -9.46
CA TYR A 16 1.45 5.90 -8.13
C TYR A 16 0.04 5.30 -8.18
N TYR A 17 -0.88 5.91 -8.94
CA TYR A 17 -2.27 5.42 -9.03
C TYR A 17 -2.38 4.02 -9.62
N ARG A 18 -1.58 3.69 -10.63
CA ARG A 18 -1.55 2.32 -11.18
C ARG A 18 -1.08 1.30 -10.15
N SER A 19 -0.08 1.61 -9.35
CA SER A 19 0.44 0.68 -8.34
C SER A 19 -0.63 0.35 -7.30
N ILE A 20 -1.43 1.35 -6.87
CA ILE A 20 -2.58 1.15 -5.98
C ILE A 20 -3.66 0.30 -6.65
N ALA A 21 -4.03 0.61 -7.90
CA ALA A 21 -5.05 -0.18 -8.61
C ALA A 21 -4.60 -1.63 -8.86
N HIS A 22 -3.31 -1.86 -9.12
CA HIS A 22 -2.76 -3.20 -9.31
C HIS A 22 -2.63 -3.96 -7.99
N CYS A 23 -2.31 -3.31 -6.87
CA CYS A 23 -2.18 -4.02 -5.60
C CYS A 23 -3.52 -4.64 -5.17
N LEU A 24 -4.64 -3.94 -5.36
CA LEU A 24 -5.98 -4.48 -5.07
C LEU A 24 -6.31 -5.72 -5.91
N LYS A 25 -5.76 -5.84 -7.12
CA LYS A 25 -5.88 -7.03 -7.97
C LYS A 25 -4.91 -8.15 -7.59
N ALA A 26 -3.78 -7.80 -7.00
CA ALA A 26 -2.74 -8.75 -6.60
C ALA A 26 -3.05 -9.42 -5.25
N VAL A 27 -3.65 -8.69 -4.31
CA VAL A 27 -3.95 -9.17 -2.95
C VAL A 27 -4.70 -10.52 -2.93
N PRO A 28 -5.74 -10.77 -3.76
CA PRO A 28 -6.48 -12.03 -3.73
C PRO A 28 -5.72 -13.24 -4.29
N VAL A 29 -4.59 -13.03 -4.97
CA VAL A 29 -3.85 -14.10 -5.69
C VAL A 29 -2.47 -14.39 -5.07
N VAL A 30 -2.17 -13.81 -3.91
CA VAL A 30 -0.94 -14.04 -3.16
C VAL A 30 -1.25 -14.57 -1.78
N ASP A 31 -0.37 -15.39 -1.21
CA ASP A 31 -0.56 -15.90 0.14
C ASP A 31 -0.57 -14.78 1.18
N ARG A 32 0.28 -13.76 0.99
CA ARG A 32 0.42 -12.60 1.88
C ARG A 32 0.86 -11.35 1.12
N ALA A 33 0.33 -10.19 1.51
CA ALA A 33 0.86 -8.89 1.10
C ALA A 33 1.16 -8.02 2.34
N TYR A 34 2.18 -7.18 2.23
CA TYR A 34 2.60 -6.26 3.30
C TYR A 34 2.61 -4.84 2.76
N PHE A 35 1.99 -3.91 3.49
CA PHE A 35 1.86 -2.52 3.09
C PHE A 35 2.67 -1.64 4.03
N TYR A 36 3.61 -0.88 3.48
CA TYR A 36 4.50 0.00 4.22
C TYR A 36 4.23 1.46 3.85
N ASP A 37 4.32 2.35 4.83
CA ASP A 37 4.37 3.79 4.63
C ASP A 37 5.82 4.26 4.57
N ASN A 38 6.21 4.81 3.42
CA ASN A 38 7.49 5.44 3.17
C ASN A 38 7.35 6.93 2.84
N SER A 39 6.24 7.57 3.24
CA SER A 39 5.97 8.98 2.93
C SER A 39 6.86 9.98 3.66
N LYS A 40 7.56 9.56 4.73
CA LYS A 40 8.51 10.41 5.48
C LYS A 40 9.91 10.28 4.88
N THR A 41 10.53 11.43 4.61
CA THR A 41 11.92 11.51 4.15
C THR A 41 12.89 11.08 5.25
N ASP A 42 13.99 10.44 4.87
CA ASP A 42 15.10 10.04 5.74
C ASP A 42 14.66 9.19 6.96
N CYS A 43 13.59 8.43 6.79
CA CYS A 43 13.04 7.53 7.81
C CYS A 43 12.88 6.12 7.22
N ASP A 44 13.01 5.12 8.09
CA ASP A 44 12.69 3.74 7.69
C ASP A 44 11.19 3.60 7.39
N PRO A 45 10.81 2.81 6.36
CA PRO A 45 9.40 2.54 6.07
C PRO A 45 8.70 1.88 7.25
N VAL A 46 7.49 2.35 7.56
CA VAL A 46 6.68 1.85 8.67
C VAL A 46 5.69 0.82 8.15
N LEU A 47 5.71 -0.40 8.70
CA LEU A 47 4.71 -1.43 8.36
C LEU A 47 3.33 -0.99 8.86
N LEU A 48 2.36 -0.86 7.95
CA LEU A 48 1.00 -0.43 8.28
C LEU A 48 0.08 -1.62 8.56
N PHE A 49 -0.07 -2.52 7.58
CA PHE A 49 -0.93 -3.69 7.69
C PHE A 49 -0.43 -4.81 6.79
N LYS A 50 -0.95 -6.02 7.01
CA LYS A 50 -0.73 -7.17 6.13
C LYS A 50 -2.05 -7.83 5.75
N THR A 51 -2.02 -8.51 4.62
CA THR A 51 -3.07 -9.45 4.22
C THR A 51 -2.57 -10.89 4.30
N VAL A 52 -3.48 -11.83 4.51
CA VAL A 52 -3.26 -13.27 4.38
C VAL A 52 -4.44 -13.83 3.58
N GLU A 53 -4.17 -14.59 2.53
CA GLU A 53 -5.19 -15.23 1.68
C GLU A 53 -6.27 -14.24 1.19
N GLY A 54 -5.84 -13.05 0.76
CA GLY A 54 -6.73 -12.03 0.23
C GLY A 54 -7.47 -11.17 1.26
N GLU A 55 -7.31 -11.42 2.57
CA GLU A 55 -7.99 -10.67 3.63
C GLU A 55 -7.03 -9.85 4.50
N VAL A 56 -7.47 -8.70 5.01
CA VAL A 56 -6.73 -7.91 6.01
C VAL A 56 -6.65 -8.72 7.30
N ALA A 57 -5.41 -9.11 7.65
CA ALA A 57 -5.16 -10.02 8.76
C ALA A 57 -4.63 -9.31 10.02
N LYS A 58 -3.94 -8.17 9.85
CA LYS A 58 -3.43 -7.38 10.99
C LYS A 58 -3.10 -5.95 10.58
N VAL A 59 -3.52 -5.00 11.41
CA VAL A 59 -3.08 -3.61 11.38
C VAL A 59 -2.05 -3.39 12.50
N TYR A 60 -0.90 -2.81 12.17
CA TYR A 60 0.23 -2.60 13.09
C TYR A 60 0.33 -1.16 13.58
N ASN A 61 -0.08 -0.21 12.74
CA ASN A 61 0.05 1.22 12.98
C ASN A 61 -1.19 1.96 12.48
N LYS A 62 -1.35 3.21 12.91
CA LYS A 62 -2.41 4.09 12.38
C LYS A 62 -2.27 4.20 10.87
N LEU A 63 -3.34 3.87 10.16
CA LEU A 63 -3.36 3.95 8.70
C LEU A 63 -3.34 5.41 8.24
N THR A 64 -2.51 5.69 7.25
CA THR A 64 -2.55 6.93 6.50
C THR A 64 -3.77 6.95 5.57
N PRO A 65 -4.24 8.12 5.09
CA PRO A 65 -5.43 8.20 4.25
C PRO A 65 -5.37 7.30 3.00
N TRP A 66 -4.20 7.18 2.37
CA TRP A 66 -4.03 6.30 1.20
C TRP A 66 -4.15 4.82 1.58
N ALA A 67 -3.60 4.43 2.73
CA ALA A 67 -3.64 3.05 3.19
C ALA A 67 -5.03 2.66 3.69
N THR A 68 -5.75 3.58 4.34
CA THR A 68 -7.16 3.37 4.72
C THR A 68 -8.02 3.10 3.51
N ASN A 69 -7.82 3.84 2.41
CA ASN A 69 -8.55 3.63 1.15
C ASN A 69 -8.33 2.23 0.56
N ILE A 70 -7.10 1.70 0.64
CA ILE A 70 -6.78 0.35 0.15
C ILE A 70 -7.34 -0.70 1.10
N ALA A 71 -7.07 -0.57 2.41
CA ALA A 71 -7.51 -1.54 3.41
C ALA A 71 -9.03 -1.69 3.43
N GLY A 72 -9.79 -0.59 3.30
CA GLY A 72 -11.26 -0.63 3.25
C GLY A 72 -11.85 -1.25 1.99
N GLN A 73 -11.04 -1.52 0.95
CA GLN A 73 -11.46 -2.24 -0.26
C GLN A 73 -11.08 -3.74 -0.22
N ILE A 74 -10.31 -4.16 0.78
CA ILE A 74 -9.89 -5.55 0.95
C ILE A 74 -10.78 -6.14 2.06
N PRO A 75 -11.37 -7.33 1.87
CA PRO A 75 -12.13 -7.99 2.94
C PRO A 75 -11.27 -8.17 4.20
N GLY A 76 -11.85 -8.14 5.38
CA GLY A 76 -11.09 -8.33 6.62
C GLY A 76 -11.94 -8.30 7.86
N ASN A 77 -11.36 -8.74 8.98
CA ASN A 77 -12.06 -8.75 10.25
C ASN A 77 -12.19 -7.29 10.77
N ASP A 78 -13.40 -6.74 10.73
CA ASP A 78 -13.77 -5.33 11.02
C ASP A 78 -13.28 -4.75 12.36
N LYS A 79 -12.67 -5.57 13.23
CA LYS A 79 -12.31 -5.19 14.60
C LYS A 79 -11.05 -4.33 14.71
N ASP A 80 -10.23 -4.24 13.66
CA ASP A 80 -8.92 -3.57 13.72
C ASP A 80 -8.74 -2.40 12.72
N ILE A 81 -9.76 -2.07 11.92
CA ILE A 81 -9.72 -0.90 11.02
C ILE A 81 -10.38 0.28 11.75
N PRO A 82 -9.62 1.25 12.27
CA PRO A 82 -10.22 2.44 12.89
C PRO A 82 -11.04 3.20 11.84
N CYS A 83 -12.25 3.61 12.24
CA CYS A 83 -13.16 4.43 11.43
C CYS A 83 -12.57 5.79 11.03
#